data_AF-A0A1B6M2A1-F1
#
_entry.id   AF-A0A1B6M2A1-F1
#
_cell.length_a   1.000
_cell.length_b   1.000
_cell.length_c   1.000
_cell.angle_alpha   90.00
_cell.angle_beta   90.00
_cell.angle_gamma   90.00
#
_symmetry.space_group_name_H-M   'P 1'
#
loop_
_entity.id
_entity.type
_entity.pdbx_description
1 polymer ?
#
loop_
_entity_poly.entity_id
_entity_poly.type
_entity_poly.pdbx_seq_one_letter_code
_entity_poly.pdbx_strand_id
1 'polypeptide(L)'
;TSGQSNPAAELEWLINGAKADSWFVEKSLPVVTSPRGPLYTRSLGLRFQAHKRYFQSADATLHLRCTSRVADLQLQHADFYPHLSTHLTNEKLAQEIHASKGTTLNTEEATLILVTIFSHSLLNML
;
A
#
# COMPACT_ATOMS: atom_id res chain seq x y z
N THR A 1 5.77 -7.08 5.12
CA THR A 1 6.58 -7.59 6.22
C THR A 1 5.70 -7.92 7.39
N SER A 2 5.41 -9.20 7.51
CA SER A 2 4.82 -9.83 8.68
C SER A 2 5.82 -9.85 9.84
N GLY A 3 5.33 -10.22 11.02
CA GLY A 3 6.20 -10.70 12.08
C GLY A 3 6.83 -12.06 11.76
N GLN A 4 7.74 -12.49 12.63
CA GLN A 4 8.37 -13.80 12.59
C GLN A 4 7.36 -14.89 13.01
N SER A 5 7.20 -15.92 12.19
CA SER A 5 6.21 -17.00 12.41
C SER A 5 6.69 -18.33 11.82
N ASN A 6 6.16 -19.45 12.34
CA ASN A 6 6.35 -20.78 11.76
C ASN A 6 5.02 -21.54 11.79
N PRO A 7 4.38 -21.82 10.64
CA PRO A 7 4.85 -21.55 9.26
C PRO A 7 4.89 -20.05 8.93
N ALA A 8 5.53 -19.68 7.82
CA ALA A 8 5.54 -18.30 7.34
C ALA A 8 4.12 -17.79 7.09
N ALA A 9 3.84 -16.54 7.47
CA ALA A 9 2.53 -15.93 7.28
C ALA A 9 2.10 -15.88 5.80
N GLU A 10 0.81 -16.11 5.57
CA GLU A 10 0.12 -15.80 4.33
C GLU A 10 -0.32 -14.34 4.35
N LEU A 11 0.07 -13.59 3.32
CA LEU A 11 -0.22 -12.16 3.19
C LEU A 11 -1.17 -11.93 2.01
N GLU A 12 -2.11 -10.99 2.20
CA GLU A 12 -3.03 -10.56 1.14
C GLU A 12 -3.32 -9.07 1.26
N TRP A 13 -3.39 -8.40 0.11
CA TRP A 13 -3.79 -7.00 0.01
C TRP A 13 -5.25 -6.88 -0.41
N LEU A 14 -5.95 -5.92 0.19
CA LEU A 14 -7.28 -5.48 -0.19
C LEU A 14 -7.23 -3.99 -0.53
N ILE A 15 -7.94 -3.61 -1.59
CA ILE A 15 -8.15 -2.24 -2.06
C ILE A 15 -9.66 -1.97 -1.94
N ASN A 16 -10.04 -1.00 -1.12
CA ASN A 16 -11.44 -0.67 -0.81
C ASN A 16 -12.27 -1.90 -0.38
N GLY A 17 -11.66 -2.80 0.40
CA GLY A 17 -12.30 -4.03 0.89
C GLY A 17 -12.38 -5.17 -0.12
N ALA A 18 -12.00 -4.96 -1.39
CA ALA A 18 -11.90 -6.02 -2.39
C ALA A 18 -10.46 -6.55 -2.48
N LYS A 19 -10.30 -7.87 -2.68
CA LYS A 19 -8.97 -8.47 -2.87
C LYS A 19 -8.25 -7.83 -4.05
N ALA A 20 -7.01 -7.41 -3.84
CA ALA A 20 -6.18 -6.82 -4.88
C ALA A 20 -5.90 -7.86 -5.98
N ASP A 21 -5.99 -7.43 -7.24
CA ASP A 21 -5.65 -8.29 -8.36
C ASP A 21 -4.18 -8.73 -8.30
N SER A 22 -3.92 -9.95 -8.78
CA SER A 22 -2.58 -10.55 -8.66
C SER A 22 -1.48 -9.82 -9.44
N TRP A 23 -1.84 -8.95 -10.39
CA TRP A 23 -0.91 -8.13 -11.16
C TRP A 23 -0.52 -6.82 -10.45
N PHE A 24 -1.25 -6.44 -9.41
CA PHE A 24 -0.85 -5.36 -8.50
C PHE A 24 0.12 -5.83 -7.41
N VAL A 25 0.16 -7.14 -7.17
CA VAL A 25 0.91 -7.72 -6.06
C VAL A 25 2.31 -8.11 -6.54
N GLU A 26 3.33 -7.67 -5.82
CA GLU A 26 4.72 -8.01 -6.10
C GLU A 26 4.99 -9.44 -5.61
N LYS A 27 5.02 -10.39 -6.55
CA LYS A 27 5.11 -11.83 -6.26
C LYS A 27 6.52 -12.31 -5.85
N SER A 28 7.56 -11.51 -6.07
CA SER A 28 8.97 -11.93 -6.00
C SER A 28 9.68 -11.61 -4.68
N LEU A 29 8.97 -11.29 -3.61
CA LEU A 29 9.62 -11.01 -2.33
C LEU A 29 10.00 -12.32 -1.62
N PRO A 30 11.30 -12.56 -1.33
CA PRO A 30 11.74 -13.80 -0.70
C PRO A 30 11.22 -13.90 0.74
N VAL A 31 10.96 -15.14 1.17
CA VAL A 31 10.75 -15.43 2.60
C VAL A 31 12.11 -15.36 3.29
N VAL A 32 12.20 -14.57 4.36
CA VAL A 32 13.44 -14.37 5.12
C VAL A 32 13.40 -15.25 6.36
N THR A 33 14.40 -16.11 6.51
CA THR A 33 14.57 -16.95 7.72
C THR A 33 15.31 -16.18 8.80
N SER A 34 14.88 -16.33 10.05
CA SER A 34 15.53 -15.75 11.22
C SER A 34 16.91 -16.40 11.45
N PRO A 35 17.97 -15.62 11.78
CA PRO A 35 19.27 -16.17 12.15
C PRO A 35 19.24 -17.06 13.40
N ARG A 36 18.18 -16.96 14.23
CA ARG A 36 18.09 -17.61 15.55
C ARG A 36 17.25 -18.89 15.58
N GLY A 37 16.69 -19.35 14.45
CA GLY A 37 15.86 -20.54 14.43
C GLY A 37 14.85 -20.56 13.28
N PRO A 38 13.92 -21.53 13.24
CA PRO A 38 13.02 -21.79 12.11
C PRO A 38 11.82 -20.83 12.10
N LEU A 39 12.05 -19.53 12.34
CA LEU A 39 11.03 -18.51 12.20
C LEU A 39 11.22 -17.78 10.88
N TYR A 40 10.11 -17.46 10.23
CA TYR A 40 10.08 -16.89 8.90
C TYR A 40 9.34 -15.55 8.90
N THR A 41 9.87 -14.62 8.13
CA THR A 41 9.26 -13.33 7.83
C THR A 41 8.90 -13.30 6.35
N ARG A 42 7.68 -12.88 6.03
CA ARG A 42 7.24 -12.68 4.65
C ARG A 42 6.94 -11.22 4.38
N SER A 43 7.20 -10.79 3.16
CA SER A 43 6.81 -9.47 2.67
C SER A 43 5.96 -9.60 1.43
N LEU A 44 5.02 -8.65 1.27
CA LEU A 44 4.15 -8.56 0.12
C LEU A 44 4.09 -7.10 -0.30
N GLY A 45 4.65 -6.79 -1.46
CA GLY A 45 4.59 -5.46 -2.05
C GLY A 45 3.26 -5.29 -2.76
N LEU A 46 2.67 -4.11 -2.64
CA LEU A 46 1.56 -3.68 -3.48
C LEU A 46 2.06 -2.54 -4.36
N ARG A 47 1.89 -2.71 -5.68
CA ARG A 47 2.22 -1.73 -6.71
C ARG A 47 1.07 -1.67 -7.71
N PHE A 48 0.34 -0.56 -7.70
CA PHE A 48 -0.75 -0.33 -8.62
C PHE A 48 -0.80 1.14 -9.03
N GLN A 49 -1.45 1.38 -10.16
CA GLN A 49 -1.80 2.71 -10.62
C GLN A 49 -3.15 3.08 -10.01
N ALA A 50 -3.12 4.04 -9.08
CA ALA A 50 -4.35 4.52 -8.45
C ALA A 50 -5.05 5.53 -9.39
N HIS A 51 -6.09 5.09 -10.08
CA HIS A 51 -6.95 5.99 -10.86
C HIS A 51 -7.90 6.79 -9.95
N LYS A 52 -8.25 8.02 -10.36
CA LYS A 52 -9.21 8.90 -9.66
C LYS A 52 -10.52 8.20 -9.32
N ARG A 53 -10.96 7.26 -10.18
CA ARG A 53 -12.17 6.45 -9.96
C ARG A 53 -12.14 5.59 -8.69
N TYR A 54 -10.98 5.37 -8.07
CA TYR A 54 -10.88 4.61 -6.82
C TYR A 54 -11.03 5.49 -5.57
N PHE A 55 -11.03 6.81 -5.73
CA PHE A 55 -11.17 7.83 -4.68
C PHE A 55 -12.57 8.47 -4.74
N GLN A 56 -13.63 7.67 -4.92
CA GLN A 56 -15.01 8.16 -5.07
C GLN A 56 -15.67 8.53 -3.73
N SER A 57 -15.02 8.27 -2.60
CA SER A 57 -15.52 8.66 -1.29
C SER A 57 -15.53 10.19 -1.15
N ALA A 58 -16.37 10.71 -0.26
CA ALA A 58 -16.53 12.15 -0.04
C ALA A 58 -15.22 12.86 0.35
N ASP A 59 -14.29 12.12 0.93
CA ASP A 59 -12.96 12.56 1.37
C ASP A 59 -11.84 12.24 0.36
N ALA A 60 -12.18 11.68 -0.81
CA ALA A 60 -11.22 11.25 -1.83
C ALA A 60 -10.12 10.34 -1.24
N THR A 61 -10.54 9.38 -0.43
CA THR A 61 -9.69 8.44 0.30
C THR A 61 -9.78 7.05 -0.31
N LEU A 62 -8.64 6.40 -0.41
CA LEU A 62 -8.53 5.00 -0.76
C LEU A 62 -8.28 4.20 0.51
N HIS A 63 -8.87 3.03 0.66
CA HIS A 63 -8.63 2.15 1.80
C HIS A 63 -7.78 0.95 1.37
N LEU A 64 -6.55 0.87 1.88
CA LEU A 64 -5.65 -0.25 1.65
C LEU A 64 -5.52 -1.06 2.93
N ARG A 65 -5.72 -2.38 2.84
CA ARG A 65 -5.57 -3.29 3.96
C ARG A 65 -4.64 -4.42 3.60
N CYS A 66 -3.60 -4.63 4.40
CA CYS A 66 -2.82 -5.86 4.35
C CYS A 66 -3.30 -6.80 5.45
N THR A 67 -3.57 -8.05 5.12
CA THR A 67 -3.89 -9.10 6.08
C THR A 67 -2.73 -10.06 6.23
N SER A 68 -2.62 -10.68 7.41
CA SER A 68 -1.62 -11.66 7.77
C SER A 68 -2.28 -12.82 8.49
N ARG A 69 -2.17 -14.04 7.95
CA ARG A 69 -2.70 -15.28 8.51
C ARG A 69 -1.56 -16.27 8.74
N VAL A 70 -1.57 -16.95 9.88
CA VAL A 70 -0.61 -18.01 10.22
C VAL A 70 -1.41 -19.24 10.64
N ALA A 71 -1.47 -20.26 9.78
CA ALA A 71 -2.27 -21.47 10.00
C ALA A 71 -3.71 -21.13 10.50
N ASP A 72 -4.11 -21.68 11.64
CA ASP A 72 -5.43 -21.51 12.24
C ASP A 72 -5.50 -20.34 13.27
N LEU A 73 -4.46 -19.49 13.33
CA LEU A 73 -4.45 -18.33 14.22
C LEU A 73 -5.35 -17.20 13.71
N GLN A 74 -5.73 -16.31 14.63
CA GLN A 74 -6.53 -15.14 14.32
C GLN A 74 -5.84 -14.25 13.27
N LEU A 75 -6.61 -13.89 12.24
CA LEU A 75 -6.15 -13.01 11.18
C LEU A 75 -5.84 -11.61 11.71
N GLN A 76 -4.62 -11.15 11.45
CA GLN A 76 -4.17 -9.80 11.75
C GLN A 76 -4.24 -8.93 10.51
N HIS A 77 -4.40 -7.63 10.68
CA HIS A 77 -4.41 -6.69 9.56
C HIS A 77 -3.85 -5.33 9.96
N ALA A 78 -3.42 -4.57 8.97
CA ALA A 78 -3.23 -3.14 9.12
C ALA A 78 -3.85 -2.40 7.96
N ASP A 79 -4.34 -1.20 8.28
CA ASP A 79 -5.02 -0.30 7.38
C ASP A 79 -4.16 0.92 7.05
N PHE A 80 -4.23 1.35 5.80
CA PHE A 80 -3.58 2.55 5.30
C PHE A 80 -4.58 3.30 4.42
N TYR A 81 -4.68 4.62 4.65
CA TYR A 81 -5.69 5.47 4.02
C TYR A 81 -5.03 6.58 3.20
N PRO A 82 -4.55 6.31 1.97
CA PRO A 82 -4.02 7.35 1.13
C PRO A 82 -5.15 8.28 0.66
N HIS A 83 -4.89 9.58 0.70
CA HIS A 83 -5.82 10.61 0.27
C HIS A 83 -5.32 11.21 -1.04
N LEU A 84 -6.22 11.48 -1.98
CA LEU A 84 -5.91 12.24 -3.17
C LEU A 84 -5.87 13.74 -2.79
N SER A 85 -4.70 14.37 -2.84
CA SER A 85 -4.57 15.81 -2.59
C SER A 85 -5.22 16.59 -3.74
N THR A 86 -6.48 16.99 -3.58
CA THR A 86 -7.21 17.76 -4.59
C THR A 86 -7.05 19.28 -4.45
N HIS A 87 -6.23 19.75 -3.51
CA HIS A 87 -6.12 21.17 -3.19
C HIS A 87 -4.73 21.74 -3.47
N LEU A 88 -4.46 22.04 -4.74
CA LEU A 88 -3.63 23.21 -5.05
C LEU A 88 -4.57 24.41 -4.90
N THR A 89 -4.47 25.14 -3.79
CA THR A 89 -5.04 26.49 -3.75
C THR A 89 -4.48 27.24 -4.95
N ASN A 90 -5.33 28.00 -5.65
CA ASN A 90 -4.95 28.80 -6.82
C ASN A 90 -3.69 29.66 -6.57
N GLU A 91 -3.40 30.00 -5.31
CA GLU A 91 -2.20 30.71 -4.86
C GLU A 91 -0.89 29.94 -5.09
N LYS A 92 -0.88 28.63 -4.85
CA LYS A 92 0.31 27.78 -5.08
C LYS A 92 0.50 27.47 -6.56
N LEU A 93 -0.60 27.31 -7.30
CA LEU A 93 -0.57 27.07 -8.74
C LEU A 93 -0.11 28.32 -9.51
N ALA A 94 -0.52 29.53 -9.09
CA ALA A 94 -0.05 30.78 -9.69
C ALA A 94 1.47 30.94 -9.55
N GLN A 95 2.05 30.55 -8.42
CA GLN A 95 3.50 30.61 -8.21
C GLN A 95 4.28 29.64 -9.10
N GLU A 96 3.78 28.42 -9.33
CA GLU A 96 4.40 27.45 -10.24
C GLU A 96 4.26 27.81 -11.73
N ILE A 97 3.13 28.42 -12.15
CA ILE A 97 2.93 28.87 -13.53
C ILE A 97 3.86 30.03 -13.88
N HIS A 98 4.11 30.95 -12.95
CA HIS A 98 5.08 32.02 -13.17
C HIS A 98 6.54 31.53 -13.16
N ALA A 99 6.83 30.42 -12.48
CA ALA A 99 8.17 29.84 -12.41
C ALA A 99 8.49 28.85 -13.53
N SER A 100 7.49 28.19 -14.13
CA SER A 100 7.68 27.19 -15.17
C SER A 100 7.26 27.71 -16.54
N LYS A 101 8.24 27.83 -17.44
CA LYS A 101 7.98 28.01 -18.87
C LYS A 101 7.24 26.77 -19.38
N GLY A 102 5.92 26.88 -19.49
CA GLY A 102 4.99 26.11 -20.32
C GLY A 102 5.29 24.62 -20.51
N THR A 103 4.63 23.77 -19.75
CA THR A 103 4.18 22.47 -20.26
C THR A 103 2.80 22.20 -19.69
N THR A 104 1.77 22.41 -20.52
CA THR A 104 0.39 22.05 -20.23
C THR A 104 0.30 20.52 -20.15
N LEU A 105 0.32 19.99 -18.94
CA LEU A 105 -0.06 18.60 -18.68
C LEU A 105 -1.59 18.52 -18.74
N ASN A 106 -2.10 17.88 -19.80
CA ASN A 106 -3.50 17.55 -19.95
C ASN A 106 -3.96 16.72 -18.73
N THR A 107 -4.90 17.31 -17.99
CA THR A 107 -5.39 16.86 -16.69
C THR A 107 -6.40 15.71 -16.83
N GLU A 108 -6.02 14.55 -17.35
CA GLU A 108 -6.94 13.39 -17.34
C GLU A 108 -6.42 12.13 -16.64
N GLU A 109 -5.11 11.96 -16.39
CA GLU A 109 -4.64 10.76 -15.67
C GLU A 109 -3.51 11.09 -14.69
N ALA A 110 -3.87 11.49 -13.47
CA ALA A 110 -2.94 11.51 -12.36
C ALA A 110 -2.55 10.05 -12.03
N THR A 111 -1.39 9.62 -12.51
CA THR A 111 -0.86 8.27 -12.29
C THR A 111 -0.04 8.27 -11.01
N LEU A 112 -0.64 7.82 -9.91
CA LEU A 112 0.08 7.62 -8.65
C LEU A 112 0.53 6.15 -8.55
N ILE A 113 1.85 5.93 -8.50
CA ILE A 113 2.43 4.62 -8.16
C ILE A 113 2.64 4.58 -6.66
N LEU A 114 1.78 3.86 -5.95
CA LEU A 114 1.98 3.62 -4.51
C LEU A 114 2.78 2.34 -4.34
N VAL A 115 3.93 2.42 -3.67
CA VAL A 115 4.70 1.25 -3.23
C VAL A 115 4.54 1.13 -1.72
N THR A 116 3.78 0.14 -1.27
CA THR A 116 3.64 -0.14 0.16
C THR A 116 4.27 -1.48 0.48
N ILE A 117 5.17 -1.45 1.45
CA ILE A 117 5.72 -2.64 2.08
C ILE A 117 5.13 -2.66 3.47
N PHE A 118 4.24 -3.62 3.73
CA PHE A 118 3.69 -3.80 5.08
C PHE A 118 4.85 -3.96 6.07
N SER A 119 4.82 -3.38 7.27
CA SER A 119 5.83 -3.68 8.30
C SER A 119 5.17 -3.75 9.65
N HIS A 120 4.72 -4.93 10.03
CA HIS A 120 4.28 -5.21 11.39
C HIS A 120 5.33 -6.08 12.08
N SER A 121 6.06 -5.48 13.00
CA SER A 121 6.82 -6.22 13.99
C SER A 121 5.85 -6.78 15.02
N LEU A 122 5.49 -8.07 14.92
CA LEU A 122 4.99 -8.82 16.07
C LEU A 122 6.17 -9.02 17.04
N LEU A 123 6.52 -7.99 17.81
CA LEU A 123 7.51 -8.09 18.88
C LEU A 123 6.89 -8.19 20.28
N ASN A 124 5.56 -8.22 20.39
CA ASN A 124 4.88 -8.30 21.69
C ASN A 124 3.96 -9.52 21.73
N MET A 125 4.53 -10.70 21.93
CA MET A 125 3.90 -11.85 22.62
C MET A 125 4.98 -12.92 22.84
N LEU A 126 5.91 -12.64 23.75
CA LEU A 126 6.69 -13.63 24.51
C LEU A 126 6.88 -13.06 25.92
#